data_AF-A0A2M6NZM0-F1
#
_entry.id   AF-A0A2M6NZM0-F1
#
_cell.length_a   1.000
_cell.length_b   1.000
_cell.length_c   1.000
_cell.angle_alpha   90.00
_cell.angle_beta   90.00
_cell.angle_gamma   90.00
#
_symmetry.space_group_name_H-M   'P 1'
#
loop_
_entity.id
_entity.type
_entity.pdbx_description
1 polymer ?
#
loop_
_entity_poly.entity_id
_entity_poly.type
_entity_poly.pdbx_seq_one_letter_code
_entity_poly.pdbx_strand_id
1 'polypeptide(L)'
;MNIDVFKTIQTIDPSKIASYNEFFDKEIYLHADVREGIWKALHEQCKGMTPQEQYTYRHTYYGWYVALTWRMLRSVSLEDFLTYVIPFQIPVAYLRDLDVMDQMMWYFSFQAFGIEEIQALYGEIQELVKNSSAIVGKWQGKEGMMTLKDVFEKVSFYDNSSNTDSLARAQFFTDFEKSFFDGVDVNNEKHPVITDDIVDNFFSFVRFILDIDVDNIWYMVEQHNDPFKYALLKQAKQQASSPIKESSVSLDSPPVDTAEAVPDIADPPSSIDFSKIKERVITELWDSATDTQILTKLAELSETQADQRIRDLYYYDEEQEKFVWNDQLLIS
;
A
#
# COMPACT_ATOMS: atom_id res chain seq x y z
N MET A 1 -21.66 11.87 25.42
CA MET A 1 -21.13 11.08 26.55
C MET A 1 -19.94 11.82 27.14
N ASN A 2 -19.70 11.77 28.46
CA ASN A 2 -18.56 12.47 29.08
C ASN A 2 -17.27 11.68 28.80
N ILE A 3 -16.24 12.32 28.23
CA ILE A 3 -14.90 11.76 27.99
C ILE A 3 -14.32 11.17 29.29
N ASP A 4 -14.72 11.66 30.45
CA ASP A 4 -14.30 11.16 31.75
C ASP A 4 -14.58 9.66 31.96
N VAL A 5 -15.57 9.08 31.26
CA VAL A 5 -15.83 7.62 31.33
C VAL A 5 -14.62 6.80 30.82
N PHE A 6 -13.87 7.35 29.87
CA PHE A 6 -12.68 6.70 29.33
C PHE A 6 -11.42 6.91 30.18
N LYS A 7 -11.46 7.77 31.21
CA LYS A 7 -10.33 7.96 32.13
C LYS A 7 -10.16 6.82 33.14
N THR A 8 -11.19 5.99 33.34
CA THR A 8 -11.18 4.87 34.31
C THR A 8 -11.68 3.56 33.70
N ILE A 9 -11.21 3.22 32.50
CA ILE A 9 -11.72 2.07 31.72
C ILE A 9 -11.51 0.72 32.39
N GLN A 10 -10.44 0.55 33.18
CA GLN A 10 -10.20 -0.68 33.95
C GLN A 10 -11.29 -0.94 35.00
N THR A 11 -12.14 0.05 35.28
CA THR A 11 -13.29 -0.07 36.19
C THR A 11 -14.63 -0.12 35.46
N ILE A 12 -14.61 -0.25 34.13
CA ILE A 12 -15.85 -0.42 33.35
C ILE A 12 -16.51 -1.72 33.77
N ASP A 13 -17.73 -1.58 34.27
CA ASP A 13 -18.64 -2.68 34.54
C ASP A 13 -18.79 -3.54 33.27
N PRO A 14 -18.47 -4.85 33.33
CA PRO A 14 -18.59 -5.74 32.18
C PRO A 14 -19.98 -5.72 31.52
N SER A 15 -21.04 -5.47 32.29
CA SER A 15 -22.40 -5.34 31.77
C SER A 15 -22.60 -4.14 30.83
N LYS A 16 -21.71 -3.15 30.87
CA LYS A 16 -21.76 -1.94 30.03
C LYS A 16 -20.92 -2.05 28.76
N ILE A 17 -20.06 -3.07 28.63
CA ILE A 17 -19.16 -3.21 27.47
C ILE A 17 -19.93 -3.25 26.15
N ALA A 18 -21.05 -3.96 26.08
CA ALA A 18 -21.86 -4.02 24.86
C ALA A 18 -22.44 -2.66 24.46
N SER A 19 -22.92 -1.88 25.43
CA SER A 19 -23.41 -0.52 25.21
C SER A 19 -22.29 0.42 24.74
N TYR A 20 -21.09 0.26 25.30
CA TYR A 20 -19.92 1.03 24.86
C TYR A 20 -19.39 0.61 23.50
N ASN A 21 -19.43 -0.67 23.12
CA ASN A 21 -19.12 -1.11 21.75
C ASN A 21 -20.02 -0.42 20.74
N GLU A 22 -21.34 -0.43 20.97
CA GLU A 22 -22.30 0.21 20.07
C GLU A 22 -22.09 1.74 20.00
N PHE A 23 -21.78 2.38 21.12
CA PHE A 23 -21.42 3.80 21.16
C PHE A 23 -20.13 4.07 20.37
N PHE A 24 -19.09 3.28 20.62
CA PHE A 24 -17.77 3.40 20.01
C PHE A 24 -17.87 3.32 18.48
N ASP A 25 -18.61 2.33 17.98
CA ASP A 25 -18.82 2.13 16.55
C ASP A 25 -19.67 3.24 15.91
N LYS A 26 -20.51 3.96 16.66
CA LYS A 26 -21.31 5.09 16.15
C LYS A 26 -20.57 6.43 16.18
N GLU A 27 -19.90 6.73 17.28
CA GLU A 27 -19.52 8.11 17.62
C GLU A 27 -18.13 8.49 17.14
N ILE A 28 -17.24 7.52 17.00
CA ILE A 28 -15.86 7.78 16.55
C ILE A 28 -15.80 8.30 15.12
N TYR A 29 -16.76 7.93 14.28
CA TYR A 29 -16.83 8.41 12.92
C TYR A 29 -17.33 9.85 12.81
N LEU A 30 -18.07 10.35 13.80
CA LEU A 30 -18.80 11.61 13.68
C LEU A 30 -18.07 12.82 14.28
N HIS A 31 -17.16 12.62 15.24
CA HIS A 31 -16.57 13.73 16.00
C HIS A 31 -15.04 13.62 16.15
N ALA A 32 -14.29 14.40 15.36
CA ALA A 32 -12.82 14.38 15.35
C ALA A 32 -12.20 14.79 16.72
N ASP A 33 -12.68 15.88 17.34
CA ASP A 33 -12.12 16.36 18.61
C ASP A 33 -12.32 15.36 19.77
N VAL A 34 -13.46 14.68 19.75
CA VAL A 34 -13.79 13.62 20.72
C VAL A 34 -12.86 12.42 20.52
N ARG A 35 -12.52 12.10 19.27
CA ARG A 35 -11.64 10.99 18.89
C ARG A 35 -10.25 11.13 19.52
N GLU A 36 -9.62 12.29 19.40
CA GLU A 36 -8.28 12.53 19.95
C GLU A 36 -8.27 12.44 21.47
N GLY A 37 -9.26 13.03 22.15
CA GLY A 37 -9.38 12.95 23.60
C GLY A 37 -9.54 11.52 24.12
N ILE A 38 -10.36 10.71 23.44
CA ILE A 38 -10.55 9.29 23.76
C ILE A 38 -9.27 8.51 23.48
N TRP A 39 -8.61 8.74 22.33
CA TRP A 39 -7.36 8.07 21.98
C TRP A 39 -6.27 8.32 23.02
N LYS A 40 -6.06 9.57 23.45
CA LYS A 40 -5.06 9.90 24.49
C LYS A 40 -5.35 9.18 25.81
N ALA A 41 -6.62 9.13 26.24
CA ALA A 41 -7.00 8.43 27.45
C ALA A 41 -6.75 6.92 27.38
N LEU A 42 -7.08 6.30 26.23
CA LEU A 42 -6.82 4.90 25.95
C LEU A 42 -5.32 4.59 25.85
N HIS A 43 -4.56 5.43 25.16
CA HIS A 43 -3.11 5.29 24.99
C HIS A 43 -2.38 5.27 26.33
N GLU A 44 -2.67 6.24 27.20
CA GLU A 44 -2.06 6.32 28.54
C GLU A 44 -2.31 5.07 29.38
N GLN A 45 -3.48 4.45 29.23
CA GLN A 45 -3.82 3.22 29.96
C GLN A 45 -3.22 1.97 29.32
N CYS A 46 -3.18 1.91 27.98
CA CYS A 46 -2.77 0.70 27.25
C CYS A 46 -1.25 0.57 27.10
N LYS A 47 -0.49 1.67 27.12
CA LYS A 47 0.96 1.66 26.89
C LYS A 47 1.77 0.84 27.91
N GLY A 48 1.19 0.56 29.08
CA GLY A 48 1.80 -0.28 30.13
C GLY A 48 1.30 -1.73 30.18
N MET A 49 0.39 -2.12 29.28
CA MET A 49 -0.19 -3.46 29.31
C MET A 49 0.79 -4.51 28.83
N THR A 50 0.82 -5.63 29.53
CA THR A 50 1.51 -6.85 29.08
C THR A 50 0.81 -7.45 27.86
N PRO A 51 1.51 -8.24 27.02
CA PRO A 51 0.88 -8.93 25.89
C PRO A 51 -0.33 -9.80 26.30
N GLN A 52 -0.30 -10.39 27.50
CA GLN A 52 -1.41 -11.17 28.03
C GLN A 52 -2.65 -10.31 28.33
N GLU A 53 -2.46 -9.12 28.89
CA GLU A 53 -3.56 -8.17 29.13
C GLU A 53 -4.10 -7.64 27.81
N GLN A 54 -3.24 -7.24 26.88
CA GLN A 54 -3.62 -6.79 25.53
C GLN A 54 -4.48 -7.84 24.83
N TYR A 55 -4.06 -9.11 24.85
CA TYR A 55 -4.86 -10.22 24.33
C TYR A 55 -6.18 -10.36 25.08
N THR A 56 -6.18 -10.33 26.41
CA THR A 56 -7.40 -10.48 27.22
C THR A 56 -8.46 -9.41 26.90
N TYR A 57 -8.03 -8.18 26.63
CA TYR A 57 -8.91 -7.03 26.38
C TYR A 57 -9.07 -6.68 24.88
N ARG A 58 -8.61 -7.54 23.97
CA ARG A 58 -8.65 -7.31 22.51
C ARG A 58 -10.04 -7.07 21.94
N HIS A 59 -11.08 -7.59 22.58
CA HIS A 59 -12.49 -7.41 22.17
C HIS A 59 -13.21 -6.25 22.88
N THR A 60 -12.47 -5.47 23.67
CA THR A 60 -13.01 -4.36 24.45
C THR A 60 -12.16 -3.11 24.23
N TYR A 61 -11.70 -2.46 25.29
CA TYR A 61 -11.00 -1.19 25.21
C TYR A 61 -9.62 -1.25 24.55
N TYR A 62 -8.94 -2.40 24.56
CA TYR A 62 -7.68 -2.52 23.81
C TYR A 62 -7.97 -2.58 22.31
N GLY A 63 -9.00 -3.31 21.90
CA GLY A 63 -9.48 -3.31 20.50
C GLY A 63 -9.93 -1.92 20.03
N TRP A 64 -10.60 -1.17 20.91
CA TRP A 64 -10.94 0.23 20.70
C TRP A 64 -9.70 1.11 20.50
N TYR A 65 -8.74 1.00 21.42
CA TYR A 65 -7.47 1.71 21.33
C TYR A 65 -6.76 1.44 20.00
N VAL A 66 -6.66 0.16 19.60
CA VAL A 66 -6.10 -0.25 18.32
C VAL A 66 -6.85 0.40 17.17
N ALA A 67 -8.18 0.24 17.11
CA ALA A 67 -8.99 0.81 16.02
C ALA A 67 -8.84 2.33 15.88
N LEU A 68 -8.74 3.06 17.01
CA LEU A 68 -8.48 4.50 16.99
C LEU A 68 -7.07 4.85 16.56
N THR A 69 -6.07 4.13 17.05
CA THR A 69 -4.66 4.36 16.75
C THR A 69 -4.40 4.25 15.25
N TRP A 70 -4.88 3.18 14.63
CA TRP A 70 -4.77 2.96 13.19
C TRP A 70 -5.53 4.03 12.38
N ARG A 71 -6.74 4.42 12.80
CA ARG A 71 -7.46 5.55 12.14
C ARG A 71 -6.77 6.91 12.27
N MET A 72 -5.94 7.06 13.30
CA MET A 72 -5.22 8.29 13.60
C MET A 72 -3.74 8.17 13.28
N LEU A 73 -3.31 7.18 12.49
CA LEU A 73 -1.90 6.85 12.32
C LEU A 73 -1.07 8.06 11.85
N ARG A 74 -1.64 8.95 11.04
CA ARG A 74 -1.01 10.21 10.61
C ARG A 74 -0.60 11.15 11.75
N SER A 75 -1.28 11.06 12.90
CA SER A 75 -1.04 11.86 14.10
C SER A 75 -0.26 11.09 15.17
N VAL A 76 0.01 9.80 14.96
CA VAL A 76 0.80 8.98 15.89
C VAL A 76 2.28 9.31 15.68
N SER A 77 2.98 9.61 16.77
CA SER A 77 4.42 9.90 16.72
C SER A 77 5.21 8.68 16.24
N LEU A 78 6.38 8.91 15.63
CA LEU A 78 7.27 7.82 15.22
C LEU A 78 7.65 6.91 16.41
N GLU A 79 7.95 7.52 17.56
CA GLU A 79 8.27 6.80 18.79
C GLU A 79 7.11 5.89 19.23
N ASP A 80 5.88 6.40 19.27
CA ASP A 80 4.71 5.59 19.65
C ASP A 80 4.42 4.49 18.63
N PHE A 81 4.60 4.79 17.34
CA PHE A 81 4.39 3.84 16.27
C PHE A 81 5.32 2.62 16.40
N LEU A 82 6.61 2.88 16.61
CA LEU A 82 7.62 1.84 16.75
C LEU A 82 7.57 1.15 18.12
N THR A 83 7.22 1.86 19.19
CA THR A 83 7.21 1.30 20.54
C THR A 83 5.93 0.52 20.86
N TYR A 84 4.77 1.02 20.42
CA TYR A 84 3.47 0.52 20.89
C TYR A 84 2.55 0.01 19.78
N VAL A 85 2.68 0.49 18.54
CA VAL A 85 1.75 0.10 17.46
C VAL A 85 2.25 -1.16 16.78
N ILE A 86 3.43 -1.07 16.16
CA ILE A 86 4.00 -2.15 15.35
C ILE A 86 4.23 -3.43 16.16
N PRO A 87 4.82 -3.40 17.38
CA PRO A 87 5.14 -4.63 18.08
C PRO A 87 3.93 -5.34 18.71
N PHE A 88 2.77 -4.67 18.85
CA PHE A 88 1.68 -5.16 19.71
C PHE A 88 0.30 -5.17 19.06
N GLN A 89 0.00 -4.22 18.16
CA GLN A 89 -1.38 -3.99 17.73
C GLN A 89 -1.78 -4.73 16.46
N ILE A 90 -0.82 -5.21 15.66
CA ILE A 90 -1.08 -5.81 14.34
C ILE A 90 -2.14 -6.94 14.39
N PRO A 91 -2.05 -7.94 15.29
CA PRO A 91 -3.05 -9.01 15.33
C PRO A 91 -4.45 -8.47 15.60
N VAL A 92 -4.58 -7.52 16.53
CA VAL A 92 -5.87 -6.92 16.89
C VAL A 92 -6.38 -5.99 15.79
N ALA A 93 -5.51 -5.34 15.02
CA ALA A 93 -5.90 -4.50 13.91
C ALA A 93 -6.58 -5.32 12.81
N TYR A 94 -6.03 -6.48 12.46
CA TYR A 94 -6.67 -7.42 11.53
C TYR A 94 -7.98 -8.00 12.08
N LEU A 95 -8.05 -8.33 13.38
CA LEU A 95 -9.32 -8.74 14.01
C LEU A 95 -10.41 -7.66 13.96
N ARG A 96 -10.02 -6.40 13.78
CA ARG A 96 -10.92 -5.25 13.61
C ARG A 96 -11.14 -4.90 12.13
N ASP A 97 -10.78 -5.80 11.22
CA ASP A 97 -10.94 -5.66 9.77
C ASP A 97 -10.30 -4.37 9.24
N LEU A 98 -9.09 -4.07 9.71
CA LEU A 98 -8.29 -2.95 9.23
C LEU A 98 -7.28 -3.44 8.20
N ASP A 99 -7.19 -2.72 7.09
CA ASP A 99 -6.11 -2.90 6.11
C ASP A 99 -4.80 -2.30 6.67
N VAL A 100 -4.09 -3.12 7.45
CA VAL A 100 -2.81 -2.75 8.07
C VAL A 100 -1.77 -2.40 7.01
N MET A 101 -1.76 -3.10 5.89
CA MET A 101 -0.77 -2.89 4.84
C MET A 101 -0.95 -1.54 4.16
N ASP A 102 -2.18 -1.22 3.74
CA ASP A 102 -2.53 0.08 3.17
C ASP A 102 -2.18 1.23 4.14
N GLN A 103 -2.55 1.08 5.42
CA GLN A 103 -2.28 2.10 6.42
C GLN A 103 -0.78 2.29 6.70
N MET A 104 0.02 1.23 6.66
CA MET A 104 1.48 1.33 6.75
C MET A 104 2.08 2.05 5.53
N MET A 105 1.60 1.79 4.32
CA MET A 105 2.06 2.49 3.11
C MET A 105 1.76 3.99 3.18
N TRP A 106 0.56 4.34 3.65
CA TRP A 106 0.23 5.73 3.96
C TRP A 106 1.13 6.30 5.05
N TYR A 107 1.43 5.56 6.11
CA TYR A 107 2.30 6.06 7.17
C TYR A 107 3.71 6.39 6.65
N PHE A 108 4.30 5.49 5.85
CA PHE A 108 5.59 5.73 5.19
C PHE A 108 5.56 7.01 4.36
N SER A 109 4.49 7.24 3.60
CA SER A 109 4.37 8.42 2.73
C SER A 109 4.31 9.75 3.49
N PHE A 110 3.91 9.74 4.76
CA PHE A 110 3.80 10.95 5.58
C PHE A 110 5.03 11.20 6.46
N GLN A 111 5.71 10.15 6.92
CA GLN A 111 6.70 10.24 8.00
C GLN A 111 8.15 10.13 7.53
N ALA A 112 8.40 9.63 6.32
CA ALA A 112 9.76 9.49 5.79
C ALA A 112 9.91 10.30 4.50
N PHE A 113 10.89 11.21 4.49
CA PHE A 113 11.21 12.11 3.39
C PHE A 113 12.47 11.65 2.69
N GLY A 114 12.41 10.49 2.04
CA GLY A 114 13.53 9.98 1.26
C GLY A 114 13.54 8.47 1.17
N ILE A 115 14.26 7.95 0.18
CA ILE A 115 14.38 6.50 -0.04
C ILE A 115 15.06 5.85 1.17
N GLU A 116 16.15 6.44 1.65
CA GLU A 116 16.96 5.92 2.75
C GLU A 116 16.20 5.91 4.08
N GLU A 117 15.37 6.94 4.33
CA GLU A 117 14.54 7.02 5.53
C GLU A 117 13.41 5.98 5.49
N ILE A 118 12.77 5.78 4.33
CA ILE A 118 11.76 4.73 4.14
C ILE A 118 12.38 3.35 4.35
N GLN A 119 13.57 3.11 3.78
CA GLN A 119 14.32 1.87 3.95
C GLN A 119 14.67 1.62 5.43
N ALA A 120 15.26 2.60 6.11
CA ALA A 120 15.62 2.47 7.52
C ALA A 120 14.40 2.19 8.40
N LEU A 121 13.32 2.95 8.22
CA LEU A 121 12.07 2.78 8.99
C LEU A 121 11.45 1.40 8.73
N TYR A 122 11.40 0.96 7.48
CA TYR A 122 10.88 -0.36 7.14
C TYR A 122 11.73 -1.49 7.73
N GLY A 123 13.06 -1.37 7.70
CA GLY A 123 13.96 -2.34 8.32
C GLY A 123 13.70 -2.50 9.82
N GLU A 124 13.50 -1.39 10.54
CA GLU A 124 13.15 -1.41 11.96
C GLU A 124 11.79 -2.05 12.21
N ILE A 125 10.76 -1.70 11.42
CA ILE A 125 9.44 -2.33 11.48
C ILE A 125 9.54 -3.84 11.24
N GLN A 126 10.29 -4.24 10.21
CA GLN A 126 10.48 -5.65 9.85
C GLN A 126 11.09 -6.44 11.03
N GLU A 127 12.08 -5.87 11.72
CA GLU A 127 12.68 -6.49 12.92
C GLU A 127 11.68 -6.56 14.09
N LEU A 128 10.97 -5.46 14.37
CA LEU A 128 10.00 -5.38 15.47
C LEU A 128 8.85 -6.36 15.28
N VAL A 129 8.33 -6.50 14.06
CA VAL A 129 7.24 -7.43 13.74
C VAL A 129 7.71 -8.88 13.86
N LYS A 130 8.87 -9.22 13.28
CA LYS A 130 9.44 -10.59 13.35
C LYS A 130 9.75 -11.03 14.78
N ASN A 131 10.05 -10.08 15.67
CA ASN A 131 10.35 -10.34 17.08
C ASN A 131 9.19 -9.99 18.02
N SER A 132 7.99 -9.73 17.48
CA SER A 132 6.83 -9.30 18.26
C SER A 132 6.36 -10.37 19.25
N SER A 133 6.11 -9.93 20.49
CA SER A 133 5.50 -10.75 21.54
C SER A 133 3.97 -10.66 21.58
N ALA A 134 3.36 -9.96 20.62
CA ALA A 134 1.90 -9.84 20.51
C ALA A 134 1.28 -11.23 20.40
N ILE A 135 0.29 -11.52 21.24
CA ILE A 135 -0.41 -12.81 21.20
C ILE A 135 -1.48 -12.75 20.11
N VAL A 136 -1.42 -13.73 19.22
CA VAL A 136 -2.33 -13.91 18.09
C VAL A 136 -3.48 -14.85 18.47
N GLY A 137 -3.22 -15.86 19.30
CA GLY A 137 -4.23 -16.84 19.72
C GLY A 137 -3.69 -17.85 20.71
N LYS A 138 -4.51 -18.84 21.09
CA LYS A 138 -4.09 -19.99 21.92
C LYS A 138 -3.80 -21.20 21.04
N TRP A 139 -2.66 -21.87 21.21
CA TRP A 139 -2.36 -23.06 20.41
C TRP A 139 -3.27 -24.23 20.82
N GLN A 140 -4.09 -24.76 19.91
CA GLN A 140 -4.92 -25.91 20.23
C GLN A 140 -4.05 -27.15 20.54
N GLY A 141 -4.24 -27.74 21.73
CA GLY A 141 -3.52 -28.94 22.15
C GLY A 141 -2.10 -28.73 22.69
N LYS A 142 -1.62 -27.48 22.82
CA LYS A 142 -0.41 -27.15 23.57
C LYS A 142 -0.74 -26.13 24.66
N GLU A 143 -0.13 -26.29 25.84
CA GLU A 143 -0.19 -25.26 26.88
C GLU A 143 0.70 -24.07 26.44
N GLY A 144 0.14 -23.15 25.64
CA GLY A 144 0.89 -22.02 25.13
C GLY A 144 0.05 -21.02 24.33
N MET A 145 0.43 -19.75 24.44
CA MET A 145 -0.06 -18.68 23.58
C MET A 145 0.80 -18.64 22.31
N MET A 146 0.16 -18.49 21.15
CA MET A 146 0.82 -18.26 19.88
C MET A 146 1.10 -16.76 19.75
N THR A 147 2.36 -16.39 19.58
CA THR A 147 2.78 -15.01 19.35
C THR A 147 2.90 -14.71 17.85
N LEU A 148 2.97 -13.43 17.49
CA LEU A 148 3.20 -13.00 16.12
C LEU A 148 4.55 -13.52 15.60
N LYS A 149 5.59 -13.50 16.44
CA LYS A 149 6.87 -14.15 16.15
C LYS A 149 6.72 -15.62 15.76
N ASP A 150 5.96 -16.40 16.53
CA ASP A 150 5.74 -17.83 16.22
C ASP A 150 5.09 -18.02 14.84
N VAL A 151 4.20 -17.11 14.46
CA VAL A 151 3.56 -17.13 13.13
C VAL A 151 4.59 -16.87 12.02
N PHE A 152 5.44 -15.86 12.17
CA PHE A 152 6.52 -15.57 11.22
C PHE A 152 7.48 -16.75 11.05
N GLU A 153 7.91 -17.36 12.15
CA GLU A 153 8.78 -18.54 12.12
C GLU A 153 8.10 -19.72 11.41
N LYS A 154 6.80 -19.94 11.64
CA LYS A 154 6.04 -21.01 10.98
C LYS A 154 5.85 -20.77 9.49
N VAL A 155 5.45 -19.57 9.09
CA VAL A 155 5.27 -19.23 7.66
C VAL A 155 6.60 -19.35 6.92
N SER A 156 7.67 -18.77 7.47
CA SER A 156 9.02 -18.89 6.90
C SER A 156 9.47 -20.35 6.76
N PHE A 157 9.22 -21.19 7.77
CA PHE A 157 9.52 -22.62 7.70
C PHE A 157 8.76 -23.32 6.57
N TYR A 158 7.46 -23.05 6.41
CA TYR A 158 6.63 -23.70 5.40
C TYR A 158 6.91 -23.23 3.97
N ASP A 159 7.23 -21.96 3.77
CA ASP A 159 7.48 -21.40 2.44
C ASP A 159 8.91 -21.72 1.94
N ASN A 160 9.90 -21.89 2.82
CA ASN A 160 11.28 -22.23 2.44
C ASN A 160 11.56 -23.74 2.33
N SER A 161 10.67 -24.59 2.82
CA SER A 161 10.88 -26.04 2.80
C SER A 161 10.30 -26.65 1.52
N SER A 162 11.15 -27.10 0.59
CA SER A 162 10.70 -27.73 -0.66
C SER A 162 10.00 -29.09 -0.49
N ASN A 163 10.06 -29.68 0.71
CA ASN A 163 9.48 -30.98 1.07
C ASN A 163 8.55 -30.91 2.30
N THR A 164 7.99 -29.74 2.63
CA THR A 164 7.08 -29.64 3.79
C THR A 164 5.80 -30.43 3.55
N ASP A 165 5.43 -31.21 4.55
CA ASP A 165 4.16 -31.93 4.61
C ASP A 165 2.99 -30.96 4.40
N SER A 166 2.34 -31.04 3.23
CA SER A 166 1.20 -30.21 2.87
C SER A 166 0.06 -30.33 3.89
N LEU A 167 -0.06 -31.49 4.55
CA LEU A 167 -1.05 -31.71 5.60
C LEU A 167 -0.69 -30.91 6.85
N ALA A 168 0.58 -30.92 7.27
CA ALA A 168 1.03 -30.13 8.41
C ALA A 168 0.87 -28.62 8.16
N ARG A 169 1.11 -28.16 6.93
CA ARG A 169 0.86 -26.78 6.51
C ARG A 169 -0.63 -26.44 6.63
N ALA A 170 -1.51 -27.23 6.02
CA ALA A 170 -2.95 -26.99 6.08
C ALA A 170 -3.49 -27.02 7.53
N GLN A 171 -2.97 -27.91 8.36
CA GLN A 171 -3.31 -28.00 9.78
C GLN A 171 -2.92 -26.71 10.52
N PHE A 172 -1.72 -26.17 10.27
CA PHE A 172 -1.30 -24.91 10.87
C PHE A 172 -2.24 -23.75 10.53
N PHE A 173 -2.60 -23.56 9.25
CA PHE A 173 -3.53 -22.49 8.84
C PHE A 173 -4.92 -22.66 9.48
N THR A 174 -5.43 -23.89 9.52
CA THR A 174 -6.72 -24.21 10.16
C THR A 174 -6.69 -23.92 11.67
N ASP A 175 -5.61 -24.29 12.35
CA ASP A 175 -5.45 -24.06 13.78
C ASP A 175 -5.24 -22.58 14.09
N PHE A 176 -4.51 -21.86 13.24
CA PHE A 176 -4.36 -20.42 13.31
C PHE A 176 -5.71 -19.72 13.26
N GLU A 177 -6.53 -19.98 12.24
CA GLU A 177 -7.83 -19.34 12.06
C GLU A 177 -8.72 -19.51 13.29
N LYS A 178 -8.88 -20.75 13.76
CA LYS A 178 -9.66 -21.05 14.98
C LYS A 178 -9.14 -20.32 16.21
N SER A 179 -7.83 -20.17 16.32
CA SER A 179 -7.18 -19.55 17.48
C SER A 179 -7.27 -18.02 17.42
N PHE A 180 -7.16 -17.45 16.22
CA PHE A 180 -7.20 -16.02 15.96
C PHE A 180 -8.58 -15.45 16.29
N PHE A 181 -9.63 -16.14 15.86
CA PHE A 181 -11.02 -15.75 16.12
C PHE A 181 -11.59 -16.30 17.44
N ASP A 182 -10.76 -16.79 18.38
CA ASP A 182 -11.23 -17.23 19.71
C ASP A 182 -12.01 -16.10 20.40
N GLY A 183 -13.24 -16.40 20.81
CA GLY A 183 -14.15 -15.45 21.46
C GLY A 183 -14.74 -14.35 20.55
N VAL A 184 -14.56 -14.44 19.22
CA VAL A 184 -15.26 -13.59 18.25
C VAL A 184 -16.57 -14.24 17.84
N ASP A 185 -17.67 -13.48 17.87
CA ASP A 185 -18.94 -13.93 17.30
C ASP A 185 -18.94 -13.73 15.78
N VAL A 186 -18.40 -14.70 15.05
CA VAL A 186 -18.29 -14.69 13.58
C VAL A 186 -19.65 -14.73 12.88
N ASN A 187 -20.73 -15.11 13.59
CA ASN A 187 -22.09 -15.19 13.03
C ASN A 187 -22.94 -13.96 13.36
N ASN A 188 -22.33 -12.86 13.79
CA ASN A 188 -23.05 -11.64 14.11
C ASN A 188 -23.70 -11.03 12.86
N GLU A 189 -25.02 -11.20 12.73
CA GLU A 189 -25.80 -10.73 11.57
C GLU A 189 -25.69 -9.22 11.31
N LYS A 190 -25.35 -8.41 12.33
CA LYS A 190 -25.22 -6.95 12.17
C LYS A 190 -23.89 -6.54 11.55
N HIS A 191 -22.85 -7.33 11.79
CA HIS A 191 -21.48 -7.08 11.36
C HIS A 191 -20.86 -8.42 10.94
N PRO A 192 -21.23 -8.95 9.76
CA PRO A 192 -20.67 -10.19 9.28
C PRO A 192 -19.16 -10.03 9.14
N VAL A 193 -18.41 -10.89 9.82
CA VAL A 193 -16.95 -10.94 9.72
C VAL A 193 -16.61 -11.97 8.66
N ILE A 194 -15.98 -11.55 7.56
CA ILE A 194 -15.48 -12.47 6.54
C ILE A 194 -14.11 -12.96 7.01
N THR A 195 -14.11 -14.07 7.76
CA THR A 195 -12.92 -14.61 8.41
C THR A 195 -11.82 -14.96 7.41
N ASP A 196 -12.21 -15.51 6.26
CA ASP A 196 -11.29 -15.92 5.18
C ASP A 196 -10.50 -14.71 4.66
N ASP A 197 -11.17 -13.61 4.32
CA ASP A 197 -10.54 -12.39 3.82
C ASP A 197 -9.55 -11.80 4.84
N ILE A 198 -9.92 -11.78 6.13
CA ILE A 198 -9.05 -11.28 7.20
C ILE A 198 -7.79 -12.15 7.34
N VAL A 199 -7.94 -13.48 7.30
CA VAL A 199 -6.82 -14.41 7.40
C VAL A 199 -5.90 -14.30 6.19
N ASP A 200 -6.47 -14.22 4.99
CA ASP A 200 -5.72 -14.06 3.75
C ASP A 200 -4.94 -12.74 3.72
N ASN A 201 -5.57 -11.64 4.15
CA ASN A 201 -4.90 -10.34 4.27
C ASN A 201 -3.79 -10.37 5.34
N PHE A 202 -4.04 -10.98 6.49
CA PHE A 202 -3.04 -11.15 7.54
C PHE A 202 -1.81 -11.93 7.04
N PHE A 203 -2.02 -13.07 6.37
CA PHE A 203 -0.90 -13.86 5.84
C PHE A 203 -0.23 -13.22 4.64
N SER A 204 -0.96 -12.44 3.84
CA SER A 204 -0.37 -11.61 2.79
C SER A 204 0.58 -10.57 3.37
N PHE A 205 0.22 -9.95 4.50
CA PHE A 205 1.13 -9.07 5.24
C PHE A 205 2.34 -9.80 5.82
N VAL A 206 2.15 -10.98 6.43
CA VAL A 206 3.28 -11.78 6.94
C VAL A 206 4.27 -12.10 5.82
N ARG A 207 3.78 -12.53 4.65
CA ARG A 207 4.62 -12.79 3.47
C ARG A 207 5.27 -11.53 2.94
N PHE A 208 4.54 -10.43 2.85
CA PHE A 208 5.10 -9.13 2.46
C PHE A 208 6.31 -8.75 3.33
N ILE A 209 6.18 -8.86 4.66
CA ILE A 209 7.27 -8.57 5.61
C ILE A 209 8.43 -9.58 5.50
N LEU A 210 8.18 -10.81 5.06
CA LEU A 210 9.23 -11.82 4.83
C LEU A 210 9.95 -11.63 3.49
N ASP A 211 9.23 -11.27 2.43
CA ASP A 211 9.68 -11.35 1.04
C ASP A 211 10.24 -10.02 0.52
N ILE A 212 9.77 -8.87 1.03
CA ILE A 212 10.23 -7.57 0.56
C ILE A 212 11.57 -7.22 1.20
N ASP A 213 12.59 -7.13 0.35
CA ASP A 213 13.88 -6.56 0.69
C ASP A 213 13.74 -5.10 1.11
N VAL A 214 14.50 -4.71 2.14
CA VAL A 214 14.52 -3.34 2.64
C VAL A 214 14.80 -2.34 1.52
N ASP A 215 15.75 -2.65 0.65
CA ASP A 215 16.16 -1.75 -0.44
C ASP A 215 15.04 -1.46 -1.44
N ASN A 216 14.00 -2.29 -1.49
CA ASN A 216 12.90 -2.21 -2.45
C ASN A 216 11.59 -1.63 -1.88
N ILE A 217 11.51 -1.36 -0.57
CA ILE A 217 10.25 -0.90 0.04
C ILE A 217 9.77 0.46 -0.51
N TRP A 218 10.69 1.39 -0.81
CA TRP A 218 10.35 2.70 -1.36
C TRP A 218 9.57 2.58 -2.68
N TYR A 219 9.89 1.61 -3.52
CA TYR A 219 9.18 1.37 -4.78
C TYR A 219 7.73 0.95 -4.52
N MET A 220 7.50 0.12 -3.50
CA MET A 220 6.16 -0.31 -3.11
C MET A 220 5.34 0.85 -2.55
N VAL A 221 5.96 1.69 -1.72
CA VAL A 221 5.34 2.91 -1.17
C VAL A 221 5.00 3.89 -2.30
N GLU A 222 5.91 4.13 -3.23
CA GLU A 222 5.68 5.04 -4.34
C GLU A 222 4.60 4.50 -5.30
N GLN A 223 4.61 3.19 -5.60
CA GLN A 223 3.59 2.56 -6.42
C GLN A 223 2.20 2.62 -5.78
N HIS A 224 2.13 2.52 -4.44
CA HIS A 224 0.89 2.66 -3.70
C HIS A 224 0.35 4.10 -3.76
N ASN A 225 1.22 5.10 -3.60
CA ASN A 225 0.82 6.51 -3.60
C ASN A 225 0.53 7.08 -4.99
N ASP A 226 1.25 6.62 -6.03
CA ASP A 226 1.06 7.02 -7.42
C ASP A 226 1.00 5.79 -8.35
N PRO A 227 -0.12 5.04 -8.34
CA PRO A 227 -0.25 3.85 -9.17
C PRO A 227 -0.24 4.16 -10.67
N PHE A 228 -0.61 5.39 -11.06
CA PHE A 228 -0.66 5.81 -12.46
C PHE A 228 0.73 5.97 -13.06
N LYS A 229 1.67 6.58 -12.34
CA LYS A 229 3.08 6.70 -12.76
C LYS A 229 3.66 5.35 -13.17
N TYR A 230 3.41 4.30 -12.37
CA TYR A 230 3.93 2.96 -12.66
C TYR A 230 3.16 2.20 -13.74
N ALA A 231 1.85 2.43 -13.86
CA ALA A 231 1.07 1.88 -14.97
C ALA A 231 1.62 2.39 -16.33
N LEU A 232 1.93 3.69 -16.41
CA LEU A 232 2.52 4.30 -17.60
C LEU A 232 3.93 3.77 -17.88
N LEU A 233 4.78 3.63 -16.86
CA LEU A 233 6.12 3.05 -17.02
C LEU A 233 6.06 1.59 -17.50
N LYS A 234 5.12 0.79 -16.99
CA LYS A 234 4.91 -0.60 -17.46
C LYS A 234 4.47 -0.63 -18.92
N GLN A 235 3.54 0.23 -19.32
CA GLN A 235 3.10 0.33 -20.71
C GLN A 235 4.23 0.77 -21.65
N ALA A 236 5.01 1.78 -21.26
CA ALA A 236 6.17 2.25 -22.04
C ALA A 236 7.21 1.15 -22.22
N LYS A 237 7.53 0.39 -21.16
CA LYS A 237 8.45 -0.76 -21.25
C LYS A 237 7.92 -1.88 -22.15
N GLN A 238 6.61 -2.15 -22.13
CA GLN A 238 5.99 -3.16 -23.02
C GLN A 238 6.00 -2.71 -24.49
N GLN A 239 5.83 -1.42 -24.76
CA GLN A 239 5.93 -0.86 -26.11
C GLN A 239 7.38 -0.87 -26.62
N ALA A 240 8.35 -0.55 -25.77
CA ALA A 240 9.78 -0.56 -26.12
C ALA A 240 10.35 -1.98 -26.32
N SER A 241 9.79 -2.99 -25.65
CA SER A 241 10.23 -4.40 -25.77
C SER A 241 9.48 -5.19 -26.84
N SER A 242 8.50 -4.58 -27.52
CA SER A 242 7.87 -5.21 -28.67
C SER A 242 8.87 -5.23 -29.83
N PRO A 243 9.29 -6.41 -30.32
CA PRO A 243 10.25 -6.49 -31.42
C PRO A 243 9.66 -5.76 -32.62
N ILE A 244 10.41 -4.78 -33.13
CA ILE A 244 10.14 -4.17 -34.43
C ILE A 244 10.08 -5.34 -35.40
N LYS A 245 8.86 -5.74 -35.78
CA LYS A 245 8.68 -6.57 -36.96
C LYS A 245 9.22 -5.72 -38.10
N GLU A 246 10.46 -6.00 -38.50
CA GLU A 246 10.99 -5.59 -39.78
C GLU A 246 9.92 -6.00 -40.81
N SER A 247 9.14 -5.02 -41.25
CA SER A 247 8.31 -5.19 -42.42
C SER A 247 9.30 -5.32 -43.56
N SER A 248 9.63 -6.57 -43.90
CA SER A 248 10.30 -6.88 -45.15
C SER A 248 9.35 -6.43 -46.26
N VAL A 249 9.61 -5.21 -46.74
CA VAL A 249 8.98 -4.65 -47.93
C VAL A 249 9.46 -5.51 -49.11
N SER A 250 8.67 -6.53 -49.42
CA SER A 250 8.73 -7.22 -50.70
C SER A 250 8.17 -6.26 -51.76
N LEU A 251 9.08 -5.63 -52.50
CA LEU A 251 8.81 -4.99 -53.78
C LEU A 251 8.50 -6.08 -54.81
N ASP A 252 7.24 -6.48 -54.88
CA ASP A 252 6.70 -7.11 -56.08
C ASP A 252 5.37 -6.46 -56.42
N SER A 253 5.41 -5.60 -57.43
CA SER A 253 4.21 -5.03 -58.04
C SER A 253 3.64 -6.00 -59.07
N PRO A 254 2.34 -6.32 -59.03
CA PRO A 254 1.59 -6.68 -60.22
C PRO A 254 0.70 -5.51 -60.67
N PRO A 255 0.31 -5.48 -61.96
CA PRO A 255 -0.38 -4.35 -62.55
C PRO A 255 -1.87 -4.32 -62.18
N VAL A 256 -2.30 -3.10 -61.85
CA VAL A 256 -3.62 -2.46 -61.92
C VAL A 256 -4.71 -3.23 -62.66
N ASP A 257 -5.84 -3.50 -61.99
CA ASP A 257 -7.14 -2.87 -62.29
C ASP A 257 -8.20 -3.32 -61.28
N THR A 258 -8.88 -2.38 -60.62
CA THR A 258 -10.35 -2.28 -60.44
C THR A 258 -10.62 -1.23 -59.36
N ALA A 259 -11.32 -0.17 -59.75
CA ALA A 259 -11.70 0.96 -58.92
C ALA A 259 -12.76 0.58 -57.87
N GLU A 260 -12.48 0.91 -56.61
CA GLU A 260 -13.49 1.19 -55.58
C GLU A 260 -13.01 2.37 -54.73
N ALA A 261 -13.91 3.35 -54.56
CA ALA A 261 -13.63 4.64 -53.95
C ALA A 261 -13.37 4.50 -52.44
N VAL A 262 -12.13 4.81 -52.04
CA VAL A 262 -11.73 5.02 -50.64
C VAL A 262 -11.80 6.53 -50.34
N PRO A 263 -12.29 6.97 -49.16
CA PRO A 263 -12.37 8.38 -48.82
C PRO A 263 -10.98 8.99 -48.70
N ASP A 264 -10.89 10.23 -49.18
CA ASP A 264 -9.77 11.17 -49.09
C ASP A 264 -9.02 11.06 -47.75
N ILE A 265 -7.82 10.49 -47.78
CA ILE A 265 -6.85 10.62 -46.70
C ILE A 265 -6.14 11.95 -46.96
N ALA A 266 -6.44 12.91 -46.10
CA ALA A 266 -5.83 14.23 -46.09
C ALA A 266 -4.29 14.15 -46.24
N ASP A 267 -3.75 15.12 -46.97
CA ASP A 267 -2.32 15.34 -47.17
C ASP A 267 -1.51 15.12 -45.87
N PRO A 268 -0.27 14.60 -45.98
CA PRO A 268 0.61 14.45 -44.83
C PRO A 268 0.72 15.80 -44.09
N PRO A 269 0.60 15.81 -42.76
CA PRO A 269 0.61 17.05 -42.01
C PRO A 269 1.88 17.83 -42.32
N SER A 270 1.68 19.11 -42.63
CA SER A 270 2.71 20.16 -42.70
C SER A 270 3.83 19.90 -41.70
N SER A 271 5.09 19.96 -42.13
CA SER A 271 6.28 19.72 -41.30
C SER A 271 6.11 20.38 -39.92
N ILE A 272 5.97 19.55 -38.89
CA ILE A 272 5.82 20.02 -37.52
C ILE A 272 7.13 20.67 -37.09
N ASP A 273 7.05 21.92 -36.66
CA ASP A 273 8.19 22.70 -36.19
C ASP A 273 8.40 22.41 -34.70
N PHE A 274 9.33 21.49 -34.42
CA PHE A 274 9.63 21.05 -33.06
C PHE A 274 10.20 22.16 -32.17
N SER A 275 10.86 23.17 -32.77
CA SER A 275 11.34 24.34 -32.03
C SER A 275 10.19 25.17 -31.46
N LYS A 276 9.12 25.36 -32.24
CA LYS A 276 7.91 26.04 -31.75
C LYS A 276 7.20 25.26 -30.65
N ILE A 277 7.22 23.93 -30.71
CA ILE A 277 6.63 23.09 -29.66
C ILE A 277 7.40 23.27 -28.34
N LYS A 278 8.73 23.23 -28.38
CA LYS A 278 9.58 23.48 -27.20
C LYS A 278 9.31 24.85 -26.59
N GLU A 279 9.30 25.91 -27.40
CA GLU A 279 9.01 27.27 -26.92
C GLU A 279 7.63 27.38 -26.28
N ARG A 280 6.61 26.75 -26.87
CA ARG A 280 5.26 26.73 -26.33
C ARG A 280 5.20 26.05 -24.97
N VAL A 281 5.85 24.90 -24.81
CA VAL A 281 5.87 24.16 -23.54
C VAL A 281 6.56 24.97 -22.44
N ILE A 282 7.70 25.60 -22.74
CA ILE A 282 8.43 26.46 -21.80
C ILE A 282 7.57 27.68 -21.40
N THR A 283 6.90 28.30 -22.38
CA THR A 283 6.06 29.49 -22.14
C THR A 283 4.82 29.15 -21.30
N GLU A 284 4.20 27.99 -21.52
CA GLU A 284 2.98 27.59 -20.80
C GLU A 284 3.27 27.10 -19.37
N LEU A 285 4.43 26.45 -19.12
CA LEU A 285 4.76 25.84 -17.83
C LEU A 285 5.62 26.71 -16.90
N TRP A 286 6.17 27.83 -17.40
CA TRP A 286 7.05 28.76 -16.67
C TRP A 286 8.43 28.15 -16.33
N ASP A 287 9.43 28.97 -16.01
CA ASP A 287 10.83 28.55 -15.79
C ASP A 287 11.04 27.56 -14.61
N SER A 288 10.03 27.34 -13.78
CA SER A 288 10.08 26.41 -12.64
C SER A 288 9.32 25.10 -12.88
N ALA A 289 9.03 24.77 -14.13
CA ALA A 289 8.36 23.52 -14.49
C ALA A 289 9.18 22.30 -14.04
N THR A 290 8.51 21.30 -13.47
CA THR A 290 9.15 20.01 -13.18
C THR A 290 9.20 19.15 -14.44
N ASP A 291 10.17 18.23 -14.53
CA ASP A 291 10.34 17.34 -15.69
C ASP A 291 9.05 16.57 -16.01
N THR A 292 8.32 16.15 -14.98
CA THR A 292 7.01 15.47 -15.09
C THR A 292 5.96 16.35 -15.80
N GLN A 293 5.92 17.65 -15.52
CA GLN A 293 4.99 18.58 -16.18
C GLN A 293 5.32 18.74 -17.66
N ILE A 294 6.61 18.81 -18.00
CA ILE A 294 7.09 18.89 -19.39
C ILE A 294 6.70 17.62 -20.16
N LEU A 295 6.98 16.44 -19.60
CA LEU A 295 6.64 15.14 -20.22
C LEU A 295 5.12 14.98 -20.44
N THR A 296 4.31 15.37 -19.43
CA THR A 296 2.85 15.31 -19.52
C THR A 296 2.35 16.19 -20.67
N LYS A 297 2.88 17.41 -20.76
CA LYS A 297 2.49 18.36 -21.79
C LYS A 297 2.87 17.92 -23.20
N LEU A 298 4.05 17.32 -23.37
CA LEU A 298 4.48 16.76 -24.65
C LEU A 298 3.63 15.55 -25.06
N ALA A 299 3.19 14.73 -24.10
CA ALA A 299 2.25 13.63 -24.37
C ALA A 299 0.91 14.16 -24.91
N GLU A 300 0.32 15.18 -24.28
CA GLU A 300 -0.93 15.82 -24.77
C GLU A 300 -0.76 16.40 -26.18
N LEU A 301 0.36 17.08 -26.44
CA LEU A 301 0.64 17.70 -27.74
C LEU A 301 0.86 16.65 -28.83
N SER A 302 1.50 15.52 -28.52
CA SER A 302 1.69 14.42 -29.46
C SER A 302 0.37 13.80 -29.93
N GLU A 303 -0.62 13.71 -29.03
CA GLU A 303 -1.95 13.16 -29.35
C GLU A 303 -2.75 14.17 -30.17
N THR A 304 -2.68 15.45 -29.78
CA THR A 304 -3.38 16.54 -30.48
C THR A 304 -2.88 16.72 -31.91
N GLN A 305 -1.56 16.56 -32.13
CA GLN A 305 -0.93 16.74 -33.44
C GLN A 305 -0.70 15.42 -34.20
N ALA A 306 -1.09 14.28 -33.63
CA ALA A 306 -0.89 12.95 -34.18
C ALA A 306 0.57 12.65 -34.60
N ASP A 307 1.55 13.16 -33.85
CA ASP A 307 2.97 12.92 -34.09
C ASP A 307 3.68 12.46 -32.81
N GLN A 308 4.09 11.20 -32.80
CA GLN A 308 4.74 10.58 -31.64
C GLN A 308 6.12 11.18 -31.35
N ARG A 309 6.81 11.76 -32.35
CA ARG A 309 8.14 12.37 -32.18
C ARG A 309 8.12 13.56 -31.24
N ILE A 310 6.95 14.16 -31.01
CA ILE A 310 6.76 15.23 -30.02
C ILE A 310 7.07 14.72 -28.60
N ARG A 311 6.77 13.45 -28.28
CA ARG A 311 7.09 12.86 -26.97
C ARG A 311 8.60 12.74 -26.77
N ASP A 312 9.31 12.46 -27.86
CA ASP A 312 10.77 12.23 -27.86
C ASP A 312 11.58 13.53 -27.81
N LEU A 313 10.92 14.70 -27.75
CA LEU A 313 11.60 15.99 -27.61
C LEU A 313 12.26 16.19 -26.26
N TYR A 314 11.82 15.48 -25.21
CA TYR A 314 12.37 15.59 -23.87
C TYR A 314 12.54 14.20 -23.28
N TYR A 315 13.79 13.81 -23.00
CA TYR A 315 14.12 12.44 -22.61
C TYR A 315 15.16 12.43 -21.49
N TYR A 316 15.28 11.30 -20.79
CA TYR A 316 16.28 11.11 -19.75
C TYR A 316 17.61 10.69 -20.39
N ASP A 317 18.63 11.53 -20.25
CA ASP A 317 19.99 11.19 -20.67
C ASP A 317 20.67 10.41 -19.55
N GLU A 318 20.89 9.12 -19.76
CA GLU A 318 21.52 8.22 -18.78
C GLU A 318 22.98 8.60 -18.50
N GLU A 319 23.71 9.20 -19.44
CA GLU A 319 25.09 9.62 -19.21
C GLU A 319 25.17 10.87 -18.33
N GLN A 320 24.16 11.74 -18.42
CA GLN A 320 24.10 12.99 -17.65
C GLN A 320 23.21 12.91 -16.40
N GLU A 321 22.55 11.77 -16.19
CA GLU A 321 21.59 11.53 -15.10
C GLU A 321 20.53 12.64 -14.96
N LYS A 322 20.04 13.18 -16.09
CA LYS A 322 19.06 14.27 -16.10
C LYS A 322 18.21 14.28 -17.37
N PHE A 323 17.04 14.93 -17.30
CA PHE A 323 16.23 15.16 -18.49
C PHE A 323 16.79 16.30 -19.36
N VAL A 324 16.87 16.05 -20.66
CA VAL A 324 17.39 16.99 -21.66
C VAL A 324 16.51 17.05 -22.90
N TRP A 325 16.59 18.17 -23.64
CA TRP A 325 15.90 18.31 -24.91
C TRP A 325 16.64 17.58 -26.03
N ASN A 326 15.90 16.93 -26.93
CA ASN A 326 16.47 16.23 -28.07
C ASN A 326 16.82 17.20 -29.20
N ASP A 327 18.06 17.71 -29.17
CA ASP A 327 18.55 18.68 -30.14
C ASP A 327 18.52 18.16 -31.59
N GLN A 328 18.56 16.85 -31.82
CA GLN A 328 18.49 16.28 -33.17
C GLN A 328 17.12 16.53 -33.82
N LEU A 329 16.05 16.43 -33.03
CA LEU A 329 14.68 16.73 -33.48
C LEU A 329 14.42 18.23 -33.59
N LEU A 330 15.16 19.08 -32.87
CA LEU A 330 15.00 20.53 -32.94
C LEU A 330 15.65 21.14 -34.19
N ILE A 331 16.59 20.42 -34.82
CA ILE A 331 17.32 20.87 -36.03
C ILE A 331 16.68 20.34 -37.34
N SER A 332 15.85 19.29 -37.26
CA SER A 332 15.10 18.71 -38.39
C SER A 332 13.86 19.53 -38.73
#